data_AF-A0A845L8Q5-F1
#
_entry.id   AF-A0A845L8Q5-F1
#
_cell.length_a   1.000
_cell.length_b   1.000
_cell.length_c   1.000
_cell.angle_alpha   90.00
_cell.angle_beta   90.00
_cell.angle_gamma   90.00
#
_symmetry.space_group_name_H-M   'P 1'
#
loop_
_entity.id
_entity.type
_entity.pdbx_description
1 polymer ?
#
loop_
_entity_poly.entity_id
_entity_poly.type
_entity_poly.pdbx_seq_one_letter_code
_entity_poly.pdbx_strand_id
1 'polypeptide(L)'
;MEKRPDFMVPEAGTVDALRADRREWGELVANSPRLTKLIEDHEPDYRPFASLLQDAGMGLYYPNPQFLPPEQIRPSLRFNREILAQAMTLPEWQNIREWSQDDLAASALGGVHLSPKLVDLIPPDAVRAARDAEAAEKAA
;
A
#
# COMPACT_ATOMS: atom_id res chain seq x y z
N MET A 1 10.55 -11.58 25.07
CA MET A 1 9.48 -10.90 24.31
C MET A 1 10.16 -9.84 23.47
N GLU A 2 10.44 -10.16 22.20
CA GLU A 2 10.85 -9.15 21.24
C GLU A 2 9.73 -8.13 21.11
N LYS A 3 10.08 -6.84 21.22
CA LYS A 3 9.14 -5.75 20.97
C LYS A 3 8.66 -5.91 19.53
N ARG A 4 7.35 -6.16 19.35
CA ARG A 4 6.72 -5.98 18.04
C ARG A 4 7.07 -4.56 17.61
N PRO A 5 7.66 -4.35 16.43
CA PRO A 5 8.00 -3.00 16.03
C PRO A 5 6.69 -2.19 15.97
N ASP A 6 6.73 -0.96 16.48
CA ASP A 6 5.60 -0.01 16.49
C ASP A 6 5.27 0.50 15.06
N PHE A 7 5.45 -0.34 14.04
CA PHE A 7 4.93 -0.10 12.69
C PHE A 7 3.41 -0.29 12.77
N MET A 8 2.72 0.79 13.14
CA MET A 8 1.28 0.91 12.93
C MET A 8 1.03 0.71 11.44
N VAL A 9 0.49 -0.45 11.12
CA VAL A 9 -0.02 -0.74 9.78
C VAL A 9 -1.03 0.34 9.44
N PRO A 10 -0.94 0.96 8.25
CA PRO A 10 -1.77 2.11 7.93
C PRO A 10 -3.26 1.79 8.11
N GLU A 11 -3.89 2.50 9.06
CA GLU A 11 -5.36 2.43 9.20
C GLU A 11 -6.07 3.03 7.97
N ALA A 12 -5.36 3.87 7.21
CA ALA A 12 -5.86 4.56 6.02
C ALA A 12 -5.20 4.05 4.74
N GLY A 13 -5.95 4.07 3.65
CA GLY A 13 -5.49 3.77 2.31
C GLY A 13 -6.38 4.44 1.27
N THR A 14 -6.24 4.00 0.04
CA THR A 14 -6.93 4.52 -1.16
C THR A 14 -7.88 3.50 -1.76
N VAL A 15 -7.65 2.20 -1.54
CA VAL A 15 -8.57 1.13 -1.94
C VAL A 15 -9.69 1.00 -0.91
N ASP A 16 -10.93 0.85 -1.37
CA ASP A 16 -12.07 0.55 -0.49
C ASP A 16 -11.93 -0.90 0.00
N ALA A 17 -11.58 -1.05 1.28
CA ALA A 17 -11.26 -2.32 1.90
C ALA A 17 -11.81 -2.36 3.33
N LEU A 18 -12.28 -3.52 3.74
CA LEU A 18 -12.80 -3.76 5.08
C LEU A 18 -11.70 -3.54 6.13
N ARG A 19 -12.10 -2.97 7.28
CA ARG A 19 -11.18 -2.75 8.41
C ARG A 19 -10.55 -4.05 8.91
N ALA A 20 -11.29 -5.17 8.84
CA ALA A 20 -10.79 -6.49 9.24
C ALA A 20 -9.60 -6.92 8.35
N ASP A 21 -9.72 -6.74 7.04
CA ASP A 21 -8.69 -7.14 6.07
C ASP A 21 -7.44 -6.24 6.20
N ARG A 22 -7.62 -4.95 6.50
CA ARG A 22 -6.50 -4.06 6.85
C ARG A 22 -5.78 -4.50 8.13
N ARG A 23 -6.53 -5.00 9.13
CA ARG A 23 -5.94 -5.55 10.36
C ARG A 23 -5.16 -6.84 10.06
N GLU A 24 -5.74 -7.73 9.27
CA GLU A 24 -5.10 -9.00 8.88
C GLU A 24 -3.84 -8.76 8.06
N TRP A 25 -3.86 -7.80 7.13
CA TRP A 25 -2.66 -7.32 6.45
C TRP A 25 -1.59 -6.89 7.46
N GLY A 26 -1.99 -6.19 8.51
CA GLY A 26 -1.06 -5.77 9.53
C GLY A 26 -0.43 -6.91 10.32
N GLU A 27 -1.20 -7.95 10.59
CA GLU A 27 -0.70 -9.20 11.17
C GLU A 27 0.28 -9.90 10.20
N LEU A 28 0.00 -9.90 8.90
CA LEU A 28 0.92 -10.45 7.88
C LEU A 28 2.26 -9.69 7.84
N VAL A 29 2.23 -8.35 7.85
CA VAL A 29 3.44 -7.52 7.90
C VAL A 29 4.23 -7.82 9.18
N ALA A 30 3.57 -7.81 10.34
CA ALA A 30 4.23 -8.05 11.63
C ALA A 30 4.91 -9.43 11.72
N ASN A 31 4.43 -10.42 10.97
CA ASN A 31 4.96 -11.78 10.95
C ASN A 31 5.84 -12.09 9.72
N SER A 32 6.08 -11.11 8.83
CA SER A 32 6.84 -11.29 7.60
C SER A 32 8.05 -10.33 7.56
N PRO A 33 9.26 -10.82 7.90
CA PRO A 33 10.47 -10.01 7.84
C PRO A 33 10.71 -9.37 6.47
N ARG A 34 10.26 -10.03 5.40
CA ARG A 34 10.38 -9.52 4.03
C ARG A 34 9.48 -8.31 3.77
N LEU A 35 8.24 -8.33 4.26
CA LEU A 35 7.31 -7.19 4.15
C LEU A 35 7.80 -6.01 4.99
N THR A 36 8.20 -6.27 6.23
CA THR A 36 8.77 -5.25 7.12
C THR A 36 9.98 -4.58 6.50
N LYS A 37 10.95 -5.38 6.03
CA LYS A 37 12.16 -4.85 5.38
C LYS A 37 11.83 -4.01 4.15
N LEU A 38 10.89 -4.45 3.32
CA LEU A 38 10.49 -3.71 2.13
C LEU A 38 9.90 -2.33 2.48
N ILE A 39 9.08 -2.25 3.54
CA ILE A 39 8.56 -0.99 4.04
C ILE A 39 9.70 -0.11 4.56
N GLU A 40 10.56 -0.65 5.42
CA GLU A 40 11.72 0.07 5.99
C GLU A 40 12.66 0.63 4.92
N ASP A 41 12.88 -0.11 3.83
CA ASP A 41 13.80 0.26 2.76
C ASP A 41 13.24 1.42 1.89
N HIS A 42 11.92 1.64 1.83
CA HIS A 42 11.30 2.60 0.90
C HIS A 42 10.51 3.74 1.58
N GLU A 43 10.01 3.53 2.80
CA GLU A 43 9.27 4.56 3.54
C GLU A 43 10.09 5.86 3.82
N PRO A 44 11.42 5.82 4.03
CA PRO A 44 12.23 7.03 4.15
C PRO A 44 12.18 7.93 2.91
N ASP A 45 12.12 7.33 1.71
CA ASP A 45 12.08 8.03 0.43
C ASP A 45 10.66 8.41 0.02
N TYR A 46 9.68 7.58 0.35
CA TYR A 46 8.27 7.82 0.09
C TYR A 46 7.42 7.39 1.27
N ARG A 47 7.10 8.32 2.17
CA ARG A 47 6.35 8.02 3.41
C ARG A 47 5.03 7.26 3.21
N PRO A 48 4.22 7.52 2.17
CA PRO A 48 3.01 6.75 1.92
C PRO A 48 3.23 5.29 1.47
N PHE A 49 4.48 4.81 1.36
CA PHE A 49 4.81 3.52 0.77
C PHE A 49 4.17 2.33 1.50
N ALA A 50 4.13 2.34 2.84
CA ALA A 50 3.45 1.28 3.59
C ALA A 50 1.97 1.17 3.20
N SER A 51 1.30 2.32 3.00
CA SER A 51 -0.10 2.37 2.56
C SER A 51 -0.25 1.94 1.11
N LEU A 52 0.71 2.31 0.25
CA LEU A 52 0.75 1.91 -1.15
C LEU A 52 0.85 0.38 -1.29
N LEU A 53 1.75 -0.24 -0.53
CA LEU A 53 1.96 -1.68 -0.54
C LEU A 53 0.74 -2.43 0.00
N GLN A 54 0.12 -1.92 1.08
CA GLN A 54 -1.13 -2.47 1.61
C GLN A 54 -2.26 -2.42 0.59
N ASP A 55 -2.48 -1.26 -0.03
CA ASP A 55 -3.52 -1.10 -1.04
C ASP A 55 -3.21 -1.90 -2.31
N ALA A 56 -1.94 -2.12 -2.65
CA ALA A 56 -1.56 -3.04 -3.73
C ALA A 56 -2.00 -4.48 -3.41
N GLY A 57 -1.74 -4.94 -2.18
CA GLY A 57 -2.23 -6.22 -1.68
C GLY A 57 -3.76 -6.32 -1.71
N MET A 58 -4.48 -5.29 -1.24
CA MET A 58 -5.94 -5.25 -1.30
C MET A 58 -6.46 -5.25 -2.75
N GLY A 59 -5.79 -4.54 -3.64
CA GLY A 59 -6.10 -4.51 -5.06
C GLY A 59 -5.92 -5.86 -5.75
N LEU A 60 -5.00 -6.69 -5.28
CA LEU A 60 -4.83 -8.07 -5.75
C LEU A 60 -5.84 -9.03 -5.11
N TYR A 61 -6.21 -8.77 -3.86
CA TYR A 61 -7.10 -9.63 -3.07
C TYR A 61 -8.56 -9.56 -3.50
N TYR A 62 -9.15 -8.36 -3.60
CA TYR A 62 -10.60 -8.21 -3.83
C TYR A 62 -11.00 -8.55 -5.27
N PRO A 63 -12.15 -9.20 -5.53
CA PRO A 63 -12.64 -9.54 -6.88
C PRO A 63 -12.91 -8.33 -7.80
N ASN A 64 -13.23 -7.18 -7.23
CA ASN A 64 -13.44 -5.94 -7.97
C ASN A 64 -12.98 -4.76 -7.10
N PRO A 65 -11.67 -4.50 -7.01
CA PRO A 65 -11.14 -3.46 -6.14
C PRO A 65 -11.63 -2.09 -6.62
N GLN A 66 -12.15 -1.30 -5.69
CA GLN A 66 -12.58 0.08 -5.95
C GLN A 66 -11.69 1.03 -5.17
N PHE A 67 -11.52 2.25 -5.67
CA PHE A 67 -10.89 3.29 -4.89
C PHE A 67 -11.93 4.05 -4.08
N LEU A 68 -11.58 4.44 -2.85
CA LEU A 68 -12.35 5.38 -2.05
C LEU A 68 -12.56 6.70 -2.81
N PRO A 69 -13.66 7.44 -2.59
CA PRO A 69 -13.82 8.77 -3.18
C PRO A 69 -12.67 9.73 -2.79
N PRO A 70 -12.22 10.65 -3.67
CA PRO A 70 -11.08 11.55 -3.40
C PRO A 70 -11.19 12.36 -2.10
N GLU A 71 -12.40 12.70 -1.68
CA GLU A 71 -12.73 13.40 -0.44
C GLU A 71 -12.56 12.54 0.82
N GLN A 72 -12.54 11.22 0.68
CA GLN A 72 -12.28 10.26 1.77
C GLN A 72 -10.80 9.85 1.84
N ILE A 73 -10.00 10.22 0.83
CA ILE A 73 -8.57 9.93 0.78
C ILE A 73 -7.79 11.09 1.41
N ARG A 74 -6.97 10.76 2.42
CA ARG A 74 -6.02 11.72 3.01
C ARG A 74 -5.15 12.37 1.93
N PRO A 75 -4.95 13.70 1.96
CA PRO A 75 -4.14 14.39 0.96
C PRO A 75 -2.77 13.74 0.67
N SER A 76 -2.06 13.32 1.72
CA SER A 76 -0.76 12.62 1.63
C SER A 76 -0.81 11.29 0.87
N LEU A 77 -1.97 10.63 0.77
CA LEU A 77 -2.17 9.34 0.11
C LEU A 77 -2.70 9.47 -1.32
N ARG A 78 -3.02 10.67 -1.82
CA ARG A 78 -3.65 10.83 -3.15
C ARG A 78 -2.79 10.30 -4.29
N PHE A 79 -1.48 10.47 -4.19
CA PHE A 79 -0.55 9.90 -5.17
C PHE A 79 -0.57 8.37 -5.19
N ASN A 80 -0.82 7.70 -4.06
CA ASN A 80 -0.96 6.24 -4.04
C ASN A 80 -2.10 5.77 -4.95
N ARG A 81 -3.21 6.51 -5.00
CA ARG A 81 -4.34 6.19 -5.88
C ARG A 81 -3.90 6.22 -7.35
N GLU A 82 -3.15 7.24 -7.75
CA GLU A 82 -2.67 7.40 -9.13
C GLU A 82 -1.65 6.33 -9.51
N ILE A 83 -0.73 6.01 -8.58
CA ILE A 83 0.25 4.94 -8.74
C ILE A 83 -0.45 3.59 -8.90
N LEU A 84 -1.43 3.29 -8.04
CA LEU A 84 -2.18 2.04 -8.10
C LEU A 84 -3.06 1.94 -9.33
N ALA A 85 -3.71 3.03 -9.75
CA ALA A 85 -4.50 3.05 -10.97
C ALA A 85 -3.64 2.66 -12.19
N GLN A 86 -2.38 3.11 -12.24
CA GLN A 86 -1.42 2.70 -13.26
C GLN A 86 -0.97 1.24 -13.06
N ALA A 87 -0.60 0.86 -11.84
CA ALA A 87 -0.15 -0.49 -11.52
C ALA A 87 -1.19 -1.57 -11.88
N MET A 88 -2.47 -1.31 -11.64
CA MET A 88 -3.59 -2.19 -11.98
C MET A 88 -3.73 -2.47 -13.48
N THR A 89 -3.16 -1.62 -14.35
CA THR A 89 -3.15 -1.82 -15.81
C THR A 89 -1.98 -2.67 -16.29
N LEU A 90 -1.02 -3.00 -15.43
CA LEU A 90 0.16 -3.79 -15.81
C LEU A 90 -0.23 -5.25 -16.11
N PRO A 91 0.34 -5.88 -17.15
CA PRO A 91 0.14 -7.31 -17.40
C PRO A 91 0.53 -8.19 -16.21
N GLU A 92 1.61 -7.83 -15.52
CA GLU A 92 2.09 -8.56 -14.33
C GLU A 92 1.09 -8.50 -13.18
N TRP A 93 0.36 -7.39 -13.03
CA TRP A 93 -0.71 -7.28 -12.04
C TRP A 93 -1.81 -8.30 -12.31
N GLN A 94 -2.27 -8.38 -13.56
CA GLN A 94 -3.32 -9.31 -13.97
C GLN A 94 -2.87 -10.77 -13.79
N ASN A 95 -1.65 -11.08 -14.21
CA ASN A 95 -1.07 -12.41 -14.04
C ASN A 95 -1.00 -12.84 -12.57
N ILE A 96 -0.58 -11.97 -11.65
CA ILE A 96 -0.52 -12.30 -10.22
C ILE A 96 -1.92 -12.53 -9.66
N ARG A 97 -2.85 -11.65 -10.04
CA ARG A 97 -4.23 -11.66 -9.57
C ARG A 97 -4.97 -12.96 -9.90
N GLU A 98 -4.69 -13.59 -11.05
CA GLU A 98 -5.24 -14.91 -11.41
C GLU A 98 -5.00 -15.98 -10.35
N TRP A 99 -3.92 -15.85 -9.57
CA TRP A 99 -3.52 -16.84 -8.55
C TRP A 99 -3.67 -16.34 -7.12
N SER A 100 -3.88 -15.04 -6.92
CA SER A 100 -3.88 -14.43 -5.60
C SER A 100 -5.25 -13.92 -5.14
N GLN A 101 -6.20 -13.76 -6.05
CA GLN A 101 -7.53 -13.26 -5.70
C GLN A 101 -8.17 -14.13 -4.63
N ASP A 102 -8.83 -13.48 -3.66
CA ASP A 102 -9.48 -14.13 -2.51
C ASP A 102 -8.51 -14.87 -1.55
N ASP A 103 -7.19 -14.76 -1.76
CA ASP A 103 -6.14 -15.20 -0.84
C ASP A 103 -5.24 -14.01 -0.44
N LEU A 104 -5.42 -13.54 0.79
CA LEU A 104 -4.72 -12.35 1.27
C LEU A 104 -3.21 -12.56 1.40
N ALA A 105 -2.77 -13.77 1.77
CA ALA A 105 -1.35 -14.07 1.92
C ALA A 105 -0.66 -14.14 0.54
N ALA A 106 -1.29 -14.79 -0.44
CA ALA A 106 -0.83 -14.79 -1.82
C ALA A 106 -0.81 -13.38 -2.41
N SER A 107 -1.84 -12.56 -2.12
CA SER A 107 -1.92 -11.17 -2.57
C SER A 107 -0.85 -10.29 -1.94
N ALA A 108 -0.50 -10.50 -0.67
CA ALA A 108 0.61 -9.81 -0.03
C ALA A 108 1.96 -10.15 -0.67
N LEU A 109 2.19 -11.43 -1.00
CA LEU A 109 3.38 -11.85 -1.76
C LEU A 109 3.40 -11.24 -3.16
N GLY A 110 2.24 -11.15 -3.80
CA GLY A 110 2.06 -10.44 -5.07
C GLY A 110 2.45 -8.97 -4.98
N GLY A 111 2.00 -8.27 -3.94
CA GLY A 111 2.40 -6.89 -3.65
C GLY A 111 3.92 -6.74 -3.47
N VAL A 112 4.56 -7.67 -2.74
CA VAL A 112 6.02 -7.71 -2.61
C VAL A 112 6.70 -7.89 -3.97
N HIS A 113 6.17 -8.78 -4.82
CA HIS A 113 6.73 -9.00 -6.15
C HIS A 113 6.58 -7.78 -7.06
N LEU A 114 5.45 -7.06 -6.97
CA LEU A 114 5.20 -5.83 -7.72
C LEU A 114 5.93 -4.60 -7.15
N SER A 115 6.46 -4.68 -5.94
CA SER A 115 7.05 -3.52 -5.27
C SER A 115 8.10 -2.75 -6.10
N PRO A 116 9.00 -3.37 -6.88
CA PRO A 116 9.91 -2.61 -7.74
C PRO A 116 9.16 -1.79 -8.79
N LYS A 117 8.08 -2.34 -9.38
CA LYS A 117 7.22 -1.63 -10.33
C LYS A 117 6.44 -0.51 -9.68
N LEU A 118 5.97 -0.71 -8.44
CA LEU A 118 5.31 0.35 -7.67
C LEU A 118 6.28 1.51 -7.41
N VAL A 119 7.54 1.21 -7.06
CA VAL A 119 8.60 2.21 -6.87
C VAL A 119 8.90 2.96 -8.18
N ASP A 120 9.02 2.26 -9.30
CA ASP A 120 9.25 2.86 -10.62
C ASP A 120 8.12 3.84 -11.04
N LEU A 121 6.91 3.64 -10.52
CA LEU A 121 5.74 4.48 -10.80
C LEU A 121 5.62 5.70 -9.87
N ILE A 122 6.44 5.81 -8.82
CA ILE A 122 6.42 6.99 -7.92
C ILE A 122 7.03 8.17 -8.67
N PRO A 123 6.26 9.22 -8.98
CA PRO A 123 6.81 10.35 -9.70
C PRO A 123 7.68 11.20 -8.75
N PRO A 124 8.75 11.86 -9.24
CA PRO A 124 9.69 12.58 -8.38
C PRO A 124 9.07 13.70 -7.53
N ASP A 125 7.98 14.31 -8.00
CA ASP A 125 7.23 15.35 -7.32
C ASP A 125 6.29 14.82 -6.22
N ALA A 126 5.85 13.55 -6.31
CA ALA A 126 5.02 12.92 -5.28
C ALA A 126 5.72 12.85 -3.93
N VAL A 127 7.04 12.64 -3.89
CA VAL A 127 7.81 12.58 -2.64
C VAL A 127 7.69 13.88 -1.86
N ARG A 128 7.94 15.02 -2.52
CA ARG A 128 7.85 16.33 -1.88
C ARG A 128 6.40 16.65 -1.51
N ALA A 129 5.47 16.43 -2.43
CA ALA A 129 4.07 16.75 -2.22
C ALA A 129 3.43 15.91 -1.09
N ALA A 130 3.75 14.62 -0.99
CA ALA A 130 3.29 13.76 0.10
C ALA A 130 3.84 14.23 1.46
N ARG A 131 5.12 14.64 1.51
CA ARG A 131 5.74 15.17 2.73
C ARG A 131 5.09 16.48 3.18
N ASP A 132 4.86 17.40 2.25
CA ASP A 132 4.24 18.69 2.55
C ASP A 132 2.79 18.51 3.02
N ALA A 133 2.05 17.61 2.36
CA ALA A 133 0.69 17.26 2.75
C ALA A 133 0.62 16.64 4.16
N GLU A 134 1.51 15.69 4.48
CA GLU A 134 1.55 15.08 5.81
C GLU A 134 1.92 16.10 6.90
N ALA A 135 2.84 17.02 6.60
CA ALA A 135 3.20 18.09 7.53
C ALA A 135 2.01 19.02 7.81
N ALA A 136 1.24 19.37 6.78
CA ALA A 136 0.01 20.15 6.93
C ALA A 136 -1.07 19.40 7.72
N GLU A 137 -1.24 18.09 7.46
CA GLU A 137 -2.18 17.23 8.19
C GLU A 137 -1.85 17.13 9.69
N LYS A 138 -0.57 17.13 10.08
CA LYS A 138 -0.15 17.10 11.49
C LYS A 138 -0.28 18.46 12.20
N ALA A 139 -0.40 19.54 11.45
CA ALA A 139 -0.51 20.90 11.97
C ALA A 139 -1.96 21.37 12.13
N ALA A 140 -2.92 20.64 11.55
CA ALA A 140 -4.35 20.88 11.64
C ALA A 140 -4.98 20.15 12.84
#